data_AF-A0A6C0EIG4-F1
#
_entry.id   AF-A0A6C0EIG4-F1
#
_cell.length_a   1.000
_cell.length_b   1.000
_cell.length_c   1.000
_cell.angle_alpha   90.00
_cell.angle_beta   90.00
_cell.angle_gamma   90.00
#
_symmetry.space_group_name_H-M   'P 1'
#
loop_
_entity.id
_entity.type
_entity.pdbx_description
1 polymer ?
#
loop_
_entity_poly.entity_id
_entity_poly.type
_entity_poly.pdbx_seq_one_letter_code
_entity_poly.pdbx_strand_id
1 'polypeptide(L)'
;MEFKFELHTTISEQLHISVDISKITLEQLHKKIFETIEKNAIFNKEDILDIFVNDTLSICTMSIPCNECLVKDFIPMNRNFFPHGSDGKNTYKIYIIDRTYGERLKNVYDAQKTNTKNRQIKTNHFEGIKEFTRKMIPLW
;
A
#
# COMPACT_ATOMS: atom_id res chain seq x y z
N MET A 1 25.12 -17.23 4.38
CA MET A 1 23.75 -17.41 4.93
C MET A 1 22.82 -16.70 3.96
N GLU A 2 21.67 -17.27 3.65
CA GLU A 2 20.82 -16.76 2.58
C GLU A 2 19.51 -16.22 3.13
N PHE A 3 19.12 -15.02 2.68
CA PHE A 3 17.81 -14.45 2.95
C PHE A 3 16.97 -14.52 1.69
N LYS A 4 15.68 -14.82 1.90
CA LYS A 4 14.67 -14.82 0.85
C LYS A 4 13.74 -13.64 1.07
N PHE A 5 13.44 -12.91 0.01
CA PHE A 5 12.48 -11.81 0.05
C PHE A 5 11.31 -12.09 -0.87
N GLU A 6 10.12 -12.03 -0.30
CA GLU A 6 8.84 -12.03 -0.98
C GLU A 6 8.49 -10.59 -1.33
N LEU A 7 8.52 -10.27 -2.62
CA LEU A 7 8.25 -8.95 -3.16
C LEU A 7 6.76 -8.86 -3.51
N HIS A 8 6.04 -8.06 -2.74
CA HIS A 8 4.64 -7.73 -2.97
C HIS A 8 4.57 -6.45 -3.79
N THR A 9 4.27 -6.61 -5.08
CA THR A 9 4.02 -5.48 -5.99
C THR A 9 2.52 -5.18 -6.07
N THR A 10 2.18 -4.09 -6.75
CA THR A 10 0.80 -3.61 -6.81
C THR A 10 -0.05 -4.27 -7.92
N ILE A 11 0.59 -4.96 -8.88
CA ILE A 11 -0.08 -5.43 -10.11
C ILE A 11 0.27 -6.88 -10.44
N SER A 12 1.42 -7.39 -9.99
CA SER A 12 1.90 -8.72 -10.37
C SER A 12 1.69 -9.76 -9.27
N GLU A 13 1.82 -11.02 -9.66
CA GLU A 13 2.06 -12.10 -8.71
C GLU A 13 3.31 -11.81 -7.84
N GLN A 14 3.36 -12.44 -6.67
CA GLN A 14 4.45 -12.29 -5.72
C GLN A 14 5.76 -12.77 -6.35
N LEU A 15 6.75 -11.89 -6.39
CA LEU A 15 8.08 -12.21 -6.90
C LEU A 15 8.98 -12.63 -5.73
N HIS A 16 9.94 -13.50 -6.00
CA HIS A 16 10.85 -14.01 -4.98
C HIS A 16 12.28 -13.72 -5.38
N ILE A 17 13.06 -13.17 -4.45
CA ILE A 17 14.52 -13.01 -4.61
C ILE A 17 15.26 -13.65 -3.45
N SER A 18 16.39 -14.27 -3.75
CA SER A 18 17.29 -14.80 -2.74
C SER A 18 18.66 -14.14 -2.83
N VAL A 19 19.24 -13.79 -1.68
CA VAL A 19 20.53 -13.08 -1.60
C VAL A 19 21.44 -13.66 -0.52
N ASP A 20 22.74 -13.73 -0.82
CA ASP A 20 23.79 -14.02 0.16
C ASP A 20 24.06 -12.78 1.01
N ILE A 21 23.60 -12.79 2.25
CA ILE A 21 23.57 -11.61 3.13
C ILE A 21 24.95 -11.10 3.51
N SER A 22 25.95 -11.97 3.47
CA SER A 22 27.30 -11.63 3.92
C SER A 22 28.03 -10.72 2.94
N LYS A 23 27.50 -10.56 1.73
CA LYS A 23 28.18 -9.89 0.61
C LYS A 23 27.38 -8.74 0.02
N ILE A 24 26.13 -8.57 0.43
CA ILE A 24 25.20 -7.65 -0.23
C ILE A 24 24.84 -6.46 0.67
N THR A 25 24.94 -5.26 0.10
CA THR A 25 24.47 -4.02 0.71
C THR A 25 22.98 -3.79 0.43
N LEU A 26 22.35 -2.86 1.14
CA LEU A 26 20.98 -2.46 0.86
C LEU A 26 20.84 -1.83 -0.53
N GLU A 27 21.83 -1.05 -0.98
CA GLU A 27 21.86 -0.53 -2.35
C GLU A 27 21.87 -1.65 -3.40
N GLN A 28 22.69 -2.69 -3.20
CA GLN A 28 22.72 -3.84 -4.09
C GLN A 28 21.43 -4.66 -4.02
N LEU A 29 20.80 -4.75 -2.84
CA LEU A 29 19.47 -5.34 -2.69
C LEU A 29 18.42 -4.56 -3.50
N HIS A 30 18.41 -3.23 -3.41
CA HIS A 30 17.55 -2.35 -4.22
C HIS A 30 17.76 -2.61 -5.71
N LYS A 31 19.01 -2.63 -6.18
CA LYS A 31 19.32 -2.93 -7.59
C LYS A 31 18.75 -4.28 -8.03
N LYS A 32 18.91 -5.30 -7.20
CA LYS A 32 18.41 -6.65 -7.50
C LYS A 32 16.89 -6.71 -7.50
N ILE A 33 16.21 -5.97 -6.62
CA ILE A 33 14.75 -5.82 -6.63
C ILE A 33 14.30 -5.18 -7.95
N PHE A 34 14.94 -4.09 -8.37
CA PHE A 34 14.62 -3.42 -9.65
C PHE A 34 14.82 -4.34 -10.85
N GLU A 35 15.96 -5.02 -10.93
CA GLU A 35 16.22 -5.99 -12.01
C GLU A 35 15.20 -7.13 -12.05
N THR A 36 14.73 -7.59 -10.89
CA THR A 36 13.68 -8.62 -10.82
C THR A 36 12.33 -8.09 -11.27
N ILE A 37 11.99 -6.85 -10.92
CA ILE A 37 10.74 -6.21 -11.34
C ILE A 37 10.74 -5.98 -12.84
N GLU A 38 11.79 -5.37 -13.39
CA GLU A 38 11.87 -5.07 -14.84
C GLU A 38 11.77 -6.33 -15.71
N LYS A 39 12.19 -7.49 -15.19
CA LYS A 39 12.08 -8.77 -15.89
C LYS A 39 10.70 -9.43 -15.81
N ASN A 40 9.95 -9.20 -14.74
CA ASN A 40 8.75 -9.99 -14.42
C ASN A 40 7.46 -9.14 -14.31
N ALA A 41 7.58 -7.82 -14.25
CA ALA A 41 6.47 -6.89 -14.11
C ALA A 41 6.45 -5.88 -15.26
N ILE A 42 5.31 -5.22 -15.44
CA ILE A 42 5.04 -4.29 -16.56
C ILE A 42 5.61 -2.88 -16.28
N PHE A 43 6.07 -2.61 -15.05
CA PHE A 43 6.50 -1.28 -14.61
C PHE A 43 8.02 -1.21 -14.41
N ASN A 44 8.58 -0.02 -14.62
CA ASN A 44 10.02 0.24 -14.56
C ASN A 44 10.44 0.81 -13.20
N LYS A 45 11.75 0.89 -12.97
CA LYS A 45 12.31 1.53 -11.77
C LYS A 45 11.76 2.94 -11.50
N GLU A 46 11.52 3.72 -12.55
CA GLU A 46 11.01 5.10 -12.47
C GLU A 46 9.58 5.20 -11.96
N ASP A 47 8.82 4.10 -12.08
CA ASP A 47 7.44 4.01 -11.61
C ASP A 47 7.37 3.65 -10.13
N ILE A 48 8.46 3.11 -9.55
CA ILE A 48 8.51 2.73 -8.14
C ILE A 48 8.68 3.99 -7.28
N LEU A 49 7.76 4.19 -6.36
CA LEU A 49 7.74 5.31 -5.42
C LEU A 49 8.50 4.98 -4.15
N ASP A 50 8.30 3.77 -3.61
CA ASP A 50 8.98 3.33 -2.40
C ASP A 50 9.09 1.79 -2.33
N ILE A 51 10.11 1.33 -1.61
CA ILE A 51 10.33 -0.06 -1.23
C ILE A 51 10.35 -0.09 0.29
N PHE A 52 9.34 -0.71 0.90
CA PHE A 52 9.14 -0.63 2.34
C PHE A 52 8.77 -1.97 2.95
N VAL A 53 8.87 -2.02 4.27
CA VAL A 53 8.43 -3.15 5.10
C VAL A 53 7.36 -2.69 6.06
N ASN A 54 6.50 -3.61 6.45
CA ASN A 54 5.41 -3.38 7.38
C ASN A 54 5.67 -4.17 8.67
N ASP A 55 5.44 -3.53 9.81
CA ASP A 55 5.44 -4.22 11.09
C ASP A 55 4.16 -5.03 11.24
N THR A 56 4.28 -6.35 11.26
CA THR A 56 3.12 -7.26 11.35
C THR A 56 2.23 -7.06 12.58
N LEU A 57 2.76 -6.45 13.64
CA LEU A 57 2.03 -6.24 14.89
C LEU A 57 1.44 -4.82 15.00
N SER A 58 1.81 -3.91 14.10
CA SER A 58 1.34 -2.52 14.13
C SER A 58 0.92 -2.02 12.73
N ILE A 59 0.50 -0.76 12.65
CA ILE A 59 0.23 -0.10 11.37
C ILE A 59 1.46 0.62 10.82
N CYS A 60 2.61 0.47 11.49
CA CYS A 60 3.83 1.18 11.13
C CYS A 60 4.48 0.56 9.88
N THR A 61 5.04 1.42 9.06
CA THR A 61 5.83 1.04 7.89
C THR A 61 7.19 1.70 7.96
N MET A 62 8.19 1.07 7.33
CA MET A 62 9.53 1.60 7.23
C MET A 62 10.06 1.41 5.82
N SER A 63 10.40 2.51 5.16
CA SER A 63 11.10 2.49 3.88
C SER A 63 12.49 1.88 4.06
N ILE A 64 12.87 1.00 3.15
CA ILE A 64 14.19 0.38 3.15
C ILE A 64 15.18 1.40 2.59
N PRO A 65 16.17 1.87 3.37
CA PRO A 65 17.11 2.86 2.88
C PRO A 65 17.99 2.26 1.77
N CYS A 66 18.36 3.10 0.79
CA CYS A 66 19.29 2.73 -0.26
C CYS A 66 20.68 3.26 0.12
N ASN A 67 21.48 2.44 0.79
CA ASN A 67 22.83 2.81 1.24
C ASN A 67 23.76 1.58 1.28
N GLU A 68 25.02 1.82 1.63
CA GLU A 68 26.07 0.80 1.69
C GLU A 68 26.00 -0.13 2.92
N CYS A 69 24.98 0.02 3.78
CA CYS A 69 24.80 -0.86 4.93
C CYS A 69 24.55 -2.30 4.45
N LEU A 70 25.15 -3.29 5.13
CA LEU A 70 24.94 -4.68 4.81
C LEU A 70 23.55 -5.15 5.24
N VAL A 71 22.92 -5.96 4.39
CA VAL A 71 21.60 -6.56 4.67
C VAL A 71 21.63 -7.36 5.97
N LYS A 72 22.75 -8.06 6.24
CA LYS A 72 22.94 -8.86 7.45
C LYS A 72 22.89 -8.05 8.75
N ASP A 73 23.23 -6.76 8.69
CA ASP A 73 23.31 -5.88 9.85
C ASP A 73 21.98 -5.11 10.01
N PHE A 74 21.41 -4.66 8.89
CA PHE A 74 20.16 -3.91 8.88
C PHE A 74 18.95 -4.69 9.41
N ILE A 75 18.80 -5.95 9.00
CA ILE A 75 17.61 -6.76 9.34
C ILE A 75 17.50 -7.06 10.84
N PRO A 76 18.58 -7.52 11.52
CA PRO A 76 18.55 -7.70 12.97
C PRO A 76 18.27 -6.40 13.74
N MET A 77 18.78 -5.25 13.28
CA MET A 77 18.53 -3.95 13.91
C MET A 77 17.07 -3.50 13.81
N ASN A 78 16.33 -3.97 12.79
CA ASN A 78 14.95 -3.57 12.52
C ASN A 78 13.99 -4.75 12.67
N ARG A 79 14.24 -5.63 13.64
CA ARG A 79 13.58 -6.94 13.78
C ARG A 79 12.05 -6.89 13.77
N ASN A 80 11.45 -5.84 14.30
CA ASN A 80 9.99 -5.66 14.34
C ASN A 80 9.38 -5.62 12.92
N PHE A 81 10.09 -5.05 11.96
CA PHE A 81 9.66 -5.00 10.56
C PHE A 81 10.05 -6.24 9.74
N PHE A 82 10.92 -7.07 10.30
CA PHE A 82 11.41 -8.30 9.65
C PHE A 82 11.12 -9.53 10.54
N PRO A 83 9.86 -9.83 10.89
CA PRO A 83 9.55 -11.00 11.70
C PRO A 83 10.01 -12.29 11.00
N HIS A 84 10.26 -13.36 11.76
CA HIS A 84 10.55 -14.65 11.15
C HIS A 84 9.26 -15.13 10.45
N GLY A 85 9.34 -15.40 9.15
CA GLY A 85 8.25 -16.05 8.44
C GLY A 85 7.95 -17.44 9.01
N SER A 86 6.69 -17.84 8.96
CA SER A 86 6.24 -19.21 9.27
C SER A 86 6.86 -20.25 8.31
N ASP A 87 7.15 -19.82 7.09
CA ASP A 87 7.45 -20.70 5.95
C ASP A 87 8.97 -20.93 5.76
N GLY A 88 9.79 -20.40 6.67
CA GLY A 88 11.23 -20.63 6.69
C GLY A 88 12.00 -19.62 7.53
N LYS A 89 13.07 -20.08 8.18
CA LYS A 89 14.05 -19.18 8.80
C LYS A 89 14.62 -18.28 7.70
N ASN A 90 14.51 -16.96 7.88
CA ASN A 90 15.03 -15.90 7.02
C ASN A 90 14.29 -15.59 5.70
N THR A 91 12.98 -15.87 5.65
CA THR A 91 12.11 -15.32 4.61
C THR A 91 11.44 -14.04 5.13
N TYR A 92 11.46 -12.98 4.33
CA TYR A 92 10.95 -11.65 4.71
C TYR A 92 10.08 -11.06 3.61
N LYS A 93 9.06 -10.30 4.00
CA LYS A 93 8.14 -9.63 3.07
C LYS A 93 8.58 -8.19 2.82
N ILE A 94 8.67 -7.80 1.56
CA ILE A 94 8.95 -6.44 1.11
C ILE A 94 7.79 -5.99 0.23
N TYR A 95 7.31 -4.77 0.46
CA TYR A 95 6.22 -4.16 -0.27
C TYR A 95 6.76 -3.06 -1.17
N ILE A 96 6.17 -2.98 -2.36
CA ILE A 96 6.61 -2.09 -3.42
C ILE A 96 5.40 -1.36 -3.94
N ILE A 97 5.45 -0.04 -3.80
CA ILE A 97 4.40 0.87 -4.24
C ILE A 97 4.87 1.61 -5.48
N ASP A 98 4.06 1.54 -6.53
CA ASP A 98 4.32 2.22 -7.80
C ASP A 98 3.31 3.35 -8.06
N ARG A 99 3.58 4.17 -9.08
CA ARG A 99 2.71 5.28 -9.48
C ARG A 99 1.31 4.85 -9.90
N THR A 100 1.16 3.68 -10.51
CA THR A 100 -0.14 3.18 -10.94
C THR A 100 -1.04 2.85 -9.75
N TYR A 101 -0.46 2.49 -8.59
CA TYR A 101 -1.22 2.38 -7.35
C TYR A 101 -1.87 3.71 -6.95
N GLY A 102 -1.10 4.80 -7.01
CA GLY A 102 -1.59 6.14 -6.72
C GLY A 102 -2.74 6.56 -7.65
N GLU A 103 -2.61 6.27 -8.93
CA GLU A 103 -3.66 6.53 -9.93
C GLU A 103 -4.93 5.71 -9.67
N ARG A 104 -4.79 4.43 -9.30
CA ARG A 104 -5.93 3.57 -8.93
C ARG A 104 -6.65 4.10 -7.70
N LEU A 105 -5.94 4.51 -6.67
CA LEU A 105 -6.55 5.08 -5.46
C LEU A 105 -7.31 6.38 -5.77
N LYS A 106 -6.74 7.24 -6.62
CA LYS A 106 -7.40 8.48 -7.07
C LYS A 106 -8.72 8.17 -7.80
N ASN A 107 -8.70 7.20 -8.70
CA ASN A 107 -9.90 6.78 -9.43
C ASN A 107 -10.99 6.21 -8.50
N VAL A 108 -10.63 5.44 -7.48
CA VAL A 108 -11.58 4.94 -6.47
C VAL A 108 -12.18 6.08 -5.66
N TYR A 109 -11.36 7.03 -5.22
CA TYR A 109 -11.83 8.20 -4.47
C TYR A 109 -12.79 9.07 -5.30
N ASP A 110 -12.45 9.33 -6.58
CA ASP A 110 -13.28 10.11 -7.48
C ASP A 110 -14.61 9.40 -7.81
N ALA A 111 -14.60 8.07 -7.96
CA ALA A 111 -15.80 7.26 -8.13
C ALA A 111 -16.71 7.25 -6.89
N GLN A 112 -16.14 7.33 -5.68
CA GLN A 112 -16.94 7.47 -4.46
C GLN A 112 -17.54 8.87 -4.34
N LYS A 113 -16.80 9.91 -4.74
CA LYS A 113 -17.25 11.31 -4.69
C LYS A 113 -18.40 11.60 -5.67
N THR A 114 -18.41 10.99 -6.85
CA THR A 114 -19.53 11.09 -7.81
C THR A 114 -20.78 10.40 -7.31
N ASN A 115 -20.66 9.26 -6.62
CA ASN A 115 -21.80 8.56 -6.01
C ASN A 115 -22.44 9.34 -4.85
N THR A 116 -21.65 10.09 -4.07
CA THR A 116 -22.19 10.91 -2.97
C THR A 116 -22.95 12.14 -3.49
N LYS A 117 -22.56 12.72 -4.63
CA LYS A 117 -23.28 13.86 -5.24
C LYS A 117 -24.66 13.50 -5.80
N ASN A 118 -24.91 12.22 -6.12
CA ASN A 118 -26.21 11.75 -6.63
C ASN A 118 -27.21 11.39 -5.52
N ARG A 119 -26.81 11.43 -4.24
CA ARG A 119 -27.73 11.37 -3.10
C ARG A 119 -28.22 12.76 -2.72
N GLN A 120 -28.85 13.47 -3.66
CA GLN A 120 -29.79 14.51 -3.25
C GLN A 120 -30.95 13.82 -2.55
N ILE A 121 -31.13 14.09 -1.26
CA ILE A 121 -32.34 13.71 -0.54
C ILE A 121 -33.49 14.44 -1.24
N LYS A 122 -34.24 13.73 -2.08
CA LYS A 122 -35.53 14.23 -2.57
C LYS A 122 -36.47 14.27 -1.36
N THR A 123 -36.59 15.45 -0.75
CA THR A 123 -37.57 15.71 0.31
C THR A 123 -38.98 15.80 -0.30
N ASN A 124 -39.54 14.66 -0.70
CA ASN A 124 -40.96 14.55 -1.12
C ASN A 124 -41.94 14.81 0.05
N HIS A 125 -41.45 15.05 1.27
CA HIS A 125 -42.28 15.28 2.46
C HIS A 125 -42.55 16.76 2.78
N PHE A 126 -42.02 17.72 2.00
CA PHE A 126 -42.24 19.14 2.28
C PHE A 126 -43.67 19.62 1.91
N GLU A 127 -44.37 18.90 1.03
CA GLU A 127 -45.76 19.20 0.67
C GLU A 127 -46.73 18.93 1.83
N GLY A 128 -46.55 17.81 2.56
CA GLY A 128 -47.41 17.45 3.69
C GLY A 128 -47.29 18.40 4.89
N ILE A 129 -46.10 18.98 5.13
CA ILE A 129 -45.88 19.94 6.22
C ILE A 129 -46.52 21.31 5.89
N LYS A 130 -46.54 21.69 4.60
CA LYS A 130 -47.18 22.92 4.12
C LYS A 130 -48.71 22.86 4.22
N GLU A 131 -49.31 21.68 4.02
CA GLU A 131 -50.75 21.47 4.27
C GLU A 131 -51.10 21.44 5.75
N PHE A 132 -50.24 20.85 6.59
CA PHE A 132 -50.47 20.77 8.04
C PHE A 132 -50.42 22.14 8.71
N THR A 133 -49.48 23.00 8.30
CA THR A 133 -49.35 24.38 8.82
C THR A 133 -50.48 25.31 8.37
N ARG A 134 -51.12 25.03 7.22
CA ARG A 134 -52.30 25.78 6.74
C ARG A 134 -53.58 25.47 7.52
N LYS A 135 -53.70 24.28 8.11
CA LYS A 135 -54.87 23.88 8.93
C LYS A 135 -54.78 24.31 10.40
N MET A 136 -53.60 24.70 10.90
CA MET A 136 -53.32 24.97 12.32
C MET A 136 -53.16 26.47 12.66
N ILE A 137 -53.63 27.37 11.79
CA ILE A 137 -53.73 28.81 12.11
C ILE A 137 -55.22 29.17 12.12
N PRO A 138 -55.89 29.23 13.29
CA PRO A 138 -57.10 30.00 13.42
C PRO A 138 -56.70 31.48 13.38
N LEU A 139 -56.89 32.12 12.23
CA LEU A 139 -57.15 33.55 12.20
C LEU A 139 -58.46 33.75 12.98
N TRP A 140 -58.41 34.67 13.94
CA TRP A 140 -59.53 35.08 14.79
C TRP A 140 -60.84 35.25 14.03
#